data_AF-A0A2D6BP95-F1
#
_entry.id   AF-A0A2D6BP95-F1
#
_cell.length_a   1.000
_cell.length_b   1.000
_cell.length_c   1.000
_cell.angle_alpha   90.00
_cell.angle_beta   90.00
_cell.angle_gamma   90.00
#
_symmetry.space_group_name_H-M   'P 1'
#
loop_
_entity.id
_entity.type
_entity.pdbx_description
1 polymer ?
#
loop_
_entity_poly.entity_id
_entity_poly.type
_entity_poly.pdbx_seq_one_letter_code
_entity_poly.pdbx_strand_id
1 'polypeptide(L)'
;MDLYWVHARDFTTPVEEMMRGLDDLVRQGKVLYVGISDTPAWEVSRANTLAELRGWTPFVGLQIRYSLLDRAVERELLPMAKVMDLTVTPWDTLGSGILTGKYNQDRSTEGRAALRGQIEERDLGIAAEVVKIAEEIGRTPAQVALSWVRQGPGVIVPLVGAKTRAQLDDNLGCLEFELEPEHKQRLDEASKIQLGFPHDFLRQMMPKAVEDHRA
;
A
#
# COMPACT_ATOMS: atom_id res chain seq x y z
N MET A 1 4.45 23.69 -3.96
CA MET A 1 3.85 22.42 -3.50
C MET A 1 4.97 21.40 -3.38
N ASP A 2 5.08 20.69 -2.26
CA ASP A 2 6.22 19.79 -2.03
C ASP A 2 6.17 18.57 -2.96
N LEU A 3 5.04 17.87 -3.02
CA LEU A 3 4.86 16.68 -3.85
C LEU A 3 3.57 16.80 -4.66
N TYR A 4 3.69 16.65 -5.99
CA TYR A 4 2.55 16.65 -6.90
C TYR A 4 2.26 15.24 -7.42
N TRP A 5 1.00 14.80 -7.31
CA TRP A 5 0.59 13.46 -7.67
C TRP A 5 -0.13 13.43 -9.02
N VAL A 6 0.34 12.59 -9.94
CA VAL A 6 -0.51 12.09 -11.02
C VAL A 6 -1.51 11.11 -10.42
N HIS A 7 -2.80 11.47 -10.40
CA HIS A 7 -3.81 10.71 -9.65
C HIS A 7 -4.11 9.33 -10.24
N ALA A 8 -4.11 9.21 -11.56
CA ALA A 8 -4.30 7.95 -12.26
C ALA A 8 -3.88 8.11 -13.72
N ARG A 9 -3.74 6.97 -14.40
CA ARG A 9 -3.53 6.95 -15.85
C ARG A 9 -4.80 7.39 -16.60
N ASP A 10 -4.67 8.37 -17.50
CA ASP A 10 -5.77 8.86 -18.34
C ASP A 10 -5.95 8.09 -19.67
N PHE A 11 -4.97 7.26 -20.06
CA PHE A 11 -4.91 6.51 -21.33
C PHE A 11 -4.97 7.32 -22.63
N THR A 12 -4.93 8.65 -22.55
CA THR A 12 -5.04 9.56 -23.70
C THR A 12 -3.80 10.42 -23.90
N THR A 13 -3.04 10.69 -22.83
CA THR A 13 -1.81 11.49 -22.90
C THR A 13 -0.59 10.59 -23.06
N PRO A 14 0.29 10.75 -24.06
CA PRO A 14 1.53 9.97 -24.14
C PRO A 14 2.39 10.12 -22.88
N VAL A 15 3.09 9.06 -22.46
CA VAL A 15 3.93 9.10 -21.24
C VAL A 15 5.05 10.14 -21.37
N GLU A 16 5.58 10.33 -22.58
CA GLU A 16 6.59 11.33 -22.91
C GLU A 16 6.08 12.75 -22.64
N GLU A 17 4.84 13.04 -23.03
CA GLU A 17 4.21 14.34 -22.84
C GLU A 17 3.95 14.61 -21.37
N MET A 18 3.40 13.62 -20.65
CA MET A 18 3.19 13.72 -19.21
C MET A 18 4.51 13.97 -18.45
N MET A 19 5.54 13.17 -18.70
CA MET A 19 6.82 13.31 -18.01
C MET A 19 7.53 14.63 -18.36
N ARG A 20 7.44 15.10 -19.61
CA ARG A 20 7.95 16.42 -19.99
C ARG A 20 7.24 17.54 -19.22
N GLY A 21 5.91 17.49 -19.18
CA GLY A 21 5.11 18.51 -18.49
C GLY A 21 5.38 18.55 -16.98
N LEU A 22 5.53 17.39 -16.34
CA LEU A 22 5.93 17.29 -14.93
C LEU A 22 7.32 17.88 -14.68
N ASP A 23 8.30 17.57 -15.54
CA ASP A 23 9.64 18.15 -15.46
C ASP A 23 9.62 19.67 -15.62
N ASP A 24 8.79 20.20 -16.53
CA ASP A 24 8.60 21.65 -16.70
C ASP A 24 8.07 22.31 -15.42
N LEU A 25 7.12 21.68 -14.72
CA LEU A 25 6.61 22.20 -13.44
C LEU A 25 7.69 22.24 -12.35
N VAL A 26 8.54 21.23 -12.30
CA VAL A 26 9.65 21.14 -11.34
C VAL A 26 10.70 22.20 -11.67
N ARG A 27 11.13 22.31 -12.92
CA ARG A 27 12.13 23.31 -13.36
C ARG A 27 11.65 24.74 -13.17
N GLN A 28 10.34 24.99 -13.26
CA GLN A 28 9.74 26.29 -12.96
C GLN A 28 9.59 26.56 -11.46
N GLY A 29 9.95 25.62 -10.58
CA GLY A 29 9.85 25.76 -9.13
C GLY A 29 8.43 25.74 -8.58
N LYS A 30 7.44 25.28 -9.36
CA LYS A 30 6.03 25.20 -8.93
C LYS A 30 5.81 24.02 -7.98
N VAL A 31 6.53 22.93 -8.23
CA VAL A 31 6.51 21.70 -7.43
C VAL A 31 7.94 21.27 -7.14
N LEU A 32 8.20 20.66 -5.97
CA LEU A 32 9.55 20.17 -5.63
C LEU A 32 9.77 18.75 -6.15
N TYR A 33 8.76 17.89 -6.01
CA TYR A 33 8.80 16.49 -6.40
C TYR A 33 7.50 16.06 -7.08
N VAL A 34 7.55 14.93 -7.78
CA VAL A 34 6.40 14.30 -8.42
C VAL A 34 6.24 12.85 -7.97
N GLY A 35 4.99 12.42 -7.85
CA GLY A 35 4.60 11.05 -7.54
C GLY A 35 3.48 10.60 -8.47
N ILE A 36 3.19 9.30 -8.45
CA ILE A 36 2.13 8.70 -9.27
C ILE A 36 1.25 7.80 -8.43
N SER A 37 -0.04 7.76 -8.76
CA SER A 37 -1.04 6.95 -8.09
C SER A 37 -1.74 6.00 -9.06
N ASP A 38 -2.18 4.86 -8.54
CA ASP A 38 -3.13 3.94 -9.19
C ASP A 38 -2.83 3.64 -10.68
N THR A 39 -1.55 3.43 -10.99
CA THR A 39 -1.04 3.22 -12.35
C THR A 39 -0.33 1.87 -12.45
N PRO A 40 -0.47 1.10 -13.56
CA PRO A 40 0.20 -0.18 -13.72
C PRO A 40 1.72 -0.10 -13.58
N ALA A 41 2.33 -1.11 -12.94
CA ALA A 41 3.77 -1.13 -12.65
C ALA A 41 4.64 -0.96 -13.91
N TRP A 42 4.31 -1.62 -15.02
CA TRP A 42 5.08 -1.50 -16.27
C TRP A 42 5.14 -0.06 -16.80
N GLU A 43 4.09 0.73 -16.58
CA GLU A 43 4.01 2.09 -17.06
C GLU A 43 4.83 3.04 -16.18
N VAL A 44 4.75 2.86 -14.85
CA VAL A 44 5.61 3.59 -13.90
C VAL A 44 7.08 3.28 -14.18
N SER A 45 7.44 2.01 -14.39
CA SER A 45 8.79 1.60 -14.78
C SER A 45 9.26 2.27 -16.06
N ARG A 46 8.43 2.29 -17.10
CA ARG A 46 8.75 2.96 -18.37
C ARG A 46 8.92 4.47 -18.18
N ALA A 47 8.04 5.11 -17.41
CA ALA A 47 8.08 6.56 -17.17
C ALA A 47 9.37 6.98 -16.47
N ASN A 48 9.77 6.29 -15.41
CA ASN A 48 11.00 6.59 -14.68
C ASN A 48 12.25 6.26 -15.51
N THR A 49 12.26 5.14 -16.25
CA THR A 49 13.36 4.84 -17.20
C THR A 49 13.51 5.94 -18.25
N LEU A 50 12.40 6.44 -18.79
CA LEU A 50 12.42 7.55 -19.73
C LEU A 50 12.97 8.83 -19.08
N ALA A 51 12.56 9.13 -17.85
CA ALA A 51 13.03 10.30 -17.12
C ALA A 51 14.55 10.25 -16.91
N GLU A 52 15.08 9.11 -16.48
CA GLU A 52 16.52 8.88 -16.35
C GLU A 52 17.26 9.12 -17.67
N LEU A 53 16.78 8.52 -18.77
CA LEU A 53 17.40 8.66 -20.10
C LEU A 53 17.35 10.09 -20.65
N ARG A 54 16.34 10.87 -20.28
CA ARG A 54 16.12 12.25 -20.78
C ARG A 54 16.64 13.33 -19.84
N GLY A 55 17.12 12.97 -18.65
CA GLY A 55 17.46 13.93 -17.60
C GLY A 55 16.24 14.75 -17.14
N TRP A 56 15.06 14.11 -17.13
CA TRP A 56 13.84 14.67 -16.56
C TRP A 56 13.68 14.22 -15.12
N THR A 57 12.81 14.92 -14.39
CA THR A 57 12.47 14.57 -13.01
C THR A 57 11.71 13.23 -12.94
N PRO A 58 12.24 12.19 -12.27
CA PRO A 58 11.53 10.92 -12.08
C PRO A 58 10.48 11.02 -10.97
N PHE A 59 9.56 10.05 -10.92
CA PHE A 59 8.70 9.87 -9.75
C PHE A 59 9.53 9.43 -8.53
N VAL A 60 9.20 9.98 -7.36
CA VAL A 60 9.80 9.61 -6.07
C VAL A 60 8.82 8.90 -5.13
N GLY A 61 7.53 8.91 -5.47
CA GLY A 61 6.46 8.36 -4.65
C GLY A 61 5.44 7.58 -5.46
N LEU A 62 4.93 6.51 -4.86
CA LEU A 62 3.86 5.68 -5.39
C LEU A 62 2.69 5.64 -4.41
N GLN A 63 1.50 6.11 -4.81
CA GLN A 63 0.29 6.06 -3.99
C GLN A 63 -0.64 4.96 -4.51
N ILE A 64 -1.01 4.00 -3.67
CA ILE A 64 -1.72 2.79 -4.11
C ILE A 64 -2.67 2.29 -3.01
N ARG A 65 -3.73 1.58 -3.40
CA ARG A 65 -4.59 0.90 -2.44
C ARG A 65 -3.82 -0.27 -1.83
N TYR A 66 -3.66 -0.29 -0.51
CA TYR A 66 -3.02 -1.42 0.18
C TYR A 66 -3.50 -1.53 1.63
N SER A 67 -3.98 -2.73 1.98
CA SER A 67 -4.42 -3.09 3.32
C SER A 67 -4.42 -4.61 3.46
N LEU A 68 -4.70 -5.13 4.65
CA LEU A 68 -4.97 -6.56 4.83
C LEU A 68 -6.15 -7.07 3.98
N LEU A 69 -7.08 -6.20 3.58
CA LEU A 69 -8.20 -6.62 2.72
C LEU A 69 -7.82 -6.65 1.24
N ASP A 70 -6.94 -5.76 0.81
CA ASP A 70 -6.51 -5.60 -0.58
C ASP A 70 -4.99 -5.58 -0.68
N ARG A 71 -4.44 -6.73 -1.06
CA ARG A 71 -3.01 -6.98 -1.21
C ARG A 71 -2.60 -7.13 -2.67
N ALA A 72 -3.46 -6.76 -3.63
CA ALA A 72 -3.24 -7.02 -5.05
C ALA A 72 -1.93 -6.43 -5.59
N VAL A 73 -1.51 -5.30 -5.01
CA VAL A 73 -0.29 -4.55 -5.33
C VAL A 73 1.01 -5.31 -5.01
N GLU A 74 0.95 -6.37 -4.19
CA GLU A 74 2.11 -7.21 -3.87
C GLU A 74 2.63 -7.99 -5.09
N ARG A 75 1.82 -8.14 -6.14
CA ARG A 75 2.22 -8.80 -7.38
C ARG A 75 3.37 -8.08 -8.07
N GLU A 76 3.18 -6.78 -8.33
CA GLU A 76 4.09 -6.03 -9.22
C GLU A 76 4.41 -4.63 -8.70
N LEU A 77 3.46 -3.93 -8.06
CA LEU A 77 3.65 -2.53 -7.66
C LEU A 77 4.61 -2.37 -6.49
N LEU A 78 4.50 -3.19 -5.43
CA LEU A 78 5.46 -3.15 -4.32
C LEU A 78 6.87 -3.62 -4.73
N PRO A 79 7.03 -4.75 -5.47
CA PRO A 79 8.33 -5.14 -6.00
C PRO A 79 8.97 -4.06 -6.88
N MET A 80 8.20 -3.47 -7.79
CA MET A 80 8.66 -2.37 -8.64
C MET A 80 9.08 -1.15 -7.81
N ALA A 81 8.25 -0.72 -6.86
CA ALA A 81 8.57 0.42 -5.99
C ALA A 81 9.89 0.19 -5.24
N LYS A 82 10.12 -1.02 -4.73
CA LYS A 82 11.38 -1.39 -4.07
C LYS A 82 12.58 -1.31 -5.01
N VAL A 83 12.46 -1.82 -6.23
CA VAL A 83 13.56 -1.81 -7.22
C VAL A 83 13.89 -0.38 -7.68
N MET A 84 12.89 0.47 -7.80
CA MET A 84 13.02 1.85 -8.29
C MET A 84 13.17 2.89 -7.17
N ASP A 85 13.34 2.44 -5.92
CA ASP A 85 13.48 3.28 -4.73
C ASP A 85 12.34 4.32 -4.56
N LEU A 86 11.10 3.89 -4.83
CA LEU A 86 9.91 4.71 -4.63
C LEU A 86 9.36 4.55 -3.22
N THR A 87 9.09 5.66 -2.55
CA THR A 87 8.34 5.64 -1.29
C THR A 87 6.87 5.31 -1.57
N VAL A 88 6.35 4.29 -0.90
CA VAL A 88 4.95 3.86 -1.08
C VAL A 88 4.07 4.57 -0.05
N THR A 89 3.00 5.21 -0.52
CA THR A 89 2.02 5.93 0.32
C THR A 89 0.65 5.28 0.19
N PRO A 90 0.37 4.19 0.93
CA PRO A 90 -0.84 3.44 0.71
C PRO A 90 -2.08 4.17 1.22
N TRP A 91 -3.17 4.03 0.47
CA TRP A 91 -4.50 4.52 0.83
C TRP A 91 -5.46 3.36 1.14
N ASP A 92 -6.57 3.68 1.83
CA ASP A 92 -7.55 2.71 2.33
C ASP A 92 -6.96 1.63 3.26
N THR A 93 -5.95 2.00 4.05
CA THR A 93 -5.18 1.13 4.95
C THR A 93 -6.01 0.41 6.00
N LEU A 94 -7.16 0.97 6.39
CA LEU A 94 -8.13 0.39 7.32
C LEU A 94 -9.31 -0.32 6.62
N GLY A 95 -9.26 -0.50 5.29
CA GLY A 95 -10.32 -1.16 4.54
C GLY A 95 -11.68 -0.48 4.70
N SER A 96 -11.70 0.85 4.60
CA SER A 96 -12.89 1.68 4.82
C SER A 96 -13.53 1.52 6.21
N GLY A 97 -12.73 1.10 7.19
CA GLY A 97 -13.12 0.90 8.58
C GLY A 97 -13.53 -0.53 8.91
N ILE A 98 -13.44 -1.47 7.97
CA ILE A 98 -13.72 -2.90 8.22
C ILE A 98 -12.70 -3.48 9.19
N LEU A 99 -11.42 -3.15 9.03
CA LEU A 99 -10.33 -3.65 9.89
C LEU A 99 -10.38 -3.12 11.33
N THR A 100 -11.33 -2.25 11.68
CA THR A 100 -11.56 -1.85 13.08
C THR A 100 -12.40 -2.87 13.85
N GLY A 101 -12.92 -3.92 13.18
CA GLY A 101 -13.76 -4.95 13.79
C GLY A 101 -15.22 -4.55 14.05
N LYS A 102 -15.61 -3.30 13.82
CA LYS A 102 -16.96 -2.81 14.17
C LYS A 102 -18.08 -3.52 13.38
N TYR A 103 -17.78 -3.94 12.14
CA TYR A 103 -18.73 -4.67 11.29
C TYR A 103 -18.84 -6.16 11.63
N ASN A 104 -17.88 -6.70 12.40
CA ASN A 104 -17.99 -8.06 12.95
C ASN A 104 -19.07 -8.14 14.03
N GLN A 105 -19.30 -7.04 14.75
CA GLN A 105 -20.33 -6.95 15.79
C GLN A 105 -21.69 -6.66 15.17
N ASP A 106 -21.75 -5.67 14.28
CA ASP A 106 -22.98 -5.28 13.59
C ASP A 106 -22.67 -4.85 12.15
N ARG A 107 -23.10 -5.67 11.19
CA ARG A 107 -22.93 -5.42 9.75
C ARG A 107 -23.70 -4.18 9.28
N SER A 108 -24.73 -3.75 10.01
CA SER A 108 -25.55 -2.57 9.68
C SER A 108 -24.94 -1.25 10.17
N THR A 109 -23.83 -1.31 10.90
CA THR A 109 -23.10 -0.14 11.40
C THR A 109 -22.83 0.87 10.29
N GLU A 110 -23.16 2.15 10.52
CA GLU A 110 -22.87 3.20 9.55
C GLU A 110 -21.36 3.41 9.34
N GLY A 111 -20.97 3.70 8.11
CA GLY A 111 -19.59 4.09 7.80
C GLY A 111 -19.20 3.92 6.34
N ARG A 112 -17.90 4.06 6.07
CA ARG A 112 -17.36 4.04 4.70
C ARG A 112 -17.37 2.66 4.04
N ALA A 113 -17.58 1.57 4.78
CA ALA A 113 -17.68 0.23 4.17
C ALA A 113 -18.78 0.16 3.11
N ALA A 114 -19.86 0.95 3.23
CA ALA A 114 -20.91 1.05 2.22
C ALA A 114 -20.38 1.49 0.83
N LEU A 115 -19.26 2.24 0.78
CA LEU A 115 -18.62 2.64 -0.48
C LEU A 115 -17.93 1.47 -1.20
N ARG A 116 -17.65 0.37 -0.49
CA ARG A 116 -17.09 -0.87 -1.04
C ARG A 116 -18.16 -1.85 -1.52
N GLY A 117 -19.44 -1.55 -1.28
CA GLY A 117 -20.54 -2.48 -1.55
C GLY A 117 -20.77 -3.46 -0.39
N GLN A 118 -21.09 -4.71 -0.73
CA GLN A 118 -21.37 -5.74 0.28
C GLN A 118 -20.08 -6.18 0.97
N ILE A 119 -20.08 -6.19 2.31
CA ILE A 119 -18.96 -6.71 3.09
C ILE A 119 -18.93 -8.23 2.96
N GLU A 120 -17.83 -8.75 2.41
CA GLU A 120 -17.65 -10.19 2.21
C GLU A 120 -17.27 -10.90 3.51
N GLU A 121 -17.58 -12.20 3.59
CA GLU A 121 -17.24 -13.02 4.76
C GLU A 121 -15.73 -13.13 4.96
N ARG A 122 -14.96 -13.14 3.86
CA ARG A 122 -13.49 -13.09 3.89
C ARG A 122 -12.99 -11.86 4.63
N ASP A 123 -13.56 -10.69 4.34
CA ASP A 123 -13.13 -9.43 4.94
C ASP A 123 -13.41 -9.39 6.44
N LEU A 124 -14.56 -9.95 6.85
CA LEU A 124 -14.90 -10.11 8.27
C LEU A 124 -13.98 -11.11 8.96
N GLY A 125 -13.62 -12.22 8.31
CA GLY A 125 -12.65 -13.18 8.84
C GLY A 125 -11.28 -12.56 9.08
N ILE A 126 -10.79 -11.75 8.14
CA ILE A 126 -9.53 -11.00 8.29
C ILE A 126 -9.64 -9.99 9.44
N ALA A 127 -10.73 -9.22 9.48
CA ALA A 127 -10.95 -8.25 10.55
C ALA A 127 -11.03 -8.92 11.93
N ALA A 128 -11.63 -10.11 12.04
CA ALA A 128 -11.68 -10.88 13.28
C ALA A 128 -10.28 -11.28 13.77
N GLU A 129 -9.39 -11.69 12.87
CA GLU A 129 -8.00 -12.03 13.24
C GLU A 129 -7.22 -10.77 13.69
N VAL A 130 -7.46 -9.62 13.07
CA VAL A 130 -6.90 -8.33 13.52
C VAL A 130 -7.39 -8.00 14.93
N VAL A 131 -8.69 -8.16 15.21
CA VAL A 131 -9.24 -7.93 16.57
C VAL A 131 -8.59 -8.85 17.58
N LYS A 132 -8.46 -10.14 17.26
CA LYS A 132 -7.84 -11.12 18.16
C LYS A 132 -6.40 -10.76 18.51
N ILE A 133 -5.58 -10.42 17.51
CA ILE A 133 -4.19 -9.98 17.75
C ILE A 133 -4.17 -8.68 18.56
N ALA A 134 -5.05 -7.74 18.25
CA ALA A 134 -5.15 -6.48 19.00
C ALA A 134 -5.44 -6.71 20.49
N GLU A 135 -6.35 -7.64 20.82
CA GLU A 135 -6.63 -8.06 22.19
C GLU A 135 -5.41 -8.72 22.87
N GLU A 136 -4.72 -9.62 22.16
CA GLU A 136 -3.52 -10.32 22.67
C GLU A 136 -2.40 -9.35 23.08
N ILE A 137 -2.19 -8.27 22.31
CA ILE A 137 -1.10 -7.32 22.55
C ILE A 137 -1.54 -6.00 23.21
N GLY A 138 -2.82 -5.89 23.61
CA GLY A 138 -3.36 -4.71 24.28
C GLY A 138 -3.35 -3.44 23.41
N ARG A 139 -3.61 -3.56 22.11
CA ARG A 139 -3.69 -2.46 21.14
C ARG A 139 -5.07 -2.41 20.49
N THR A 140 -5.35 -1.36 19.71
CA THR A 140 -6.61 -1.31 18.94
C THR A 140 -6.46 -2.00 17.58
N PRO A 141 -7.55 -2.53 16.99
CA PRO A 141 -7.48 -3.16 15.67
C PRO A 141 -6.98 -2.21 14.57
N ALA A 142 -7.31 -0.92 14.68
CA ALA A 142 -6.81 0.11 13.76
C ALA A 142 -5.28 0.26 13.86
N GLN A 143 -4.73 0.27 15.08
CA GLN A 143 -3.30 0.30 15.31
C GLN A 143 -2.58 -0.92 14.74
N VAL A 144 -3.13 -2.12 14.94
CA VAL A 144 -2.58 -3.37 14.40
C VAL A 144 -2.54 -3.34 12.87
N ALA A 145 -3.66 -2.99 12.23
CA ALA A 145 -3.73 -2.91 10.77
C ALA A 145 -2.74 -1.87 10.18
N LEU A 146 -2.64 -0.68 10.78
CA LEU A 146 -1.70 0.34 10.35
C LEU A 146 -0.24 -0.07 10.57
N SER A 147 0.05 -0.72 11.71
CA SER A 147 1.39 -1.22 12.03
C SER A 147 1.81 -2.31 11.03
N TRP A 148 0.90 -3.22 10.66
CA TRP A 148 1.15 -4.23 9.62
C TRP A 148 1.50 -3.59 8.27
N VAL A 149 0.71 -2.61 7.81
CA VAL A 149 0.98 -1.91 6.54
C VAL A 149 2.33 -1.20 6.57
N ARG A 150 2.65 -0.46 7.65
CA ARG A 150 3.91 0.27 7.79
C ARG A 150 5.13 -0.65 7.75
N GLN A 151 5.01 -1.84 8.32
CA GLN A 151 6.05 -2.86 8.34
C GLN A 151 6.14 -3.67 7.03
N GLY A 152 5.40 -3.31 5.99
CA GLY A 152 5.47 -3.97 4.69
C GLY A 152 6.84 -3.81 4.00
N PRO A 153 7.03 -4.44 2.83
CA PRO A 153 8.31 -4.42 2.14
C PRO A 153 8.66 -3.03 1.56
N GLY A 154 9.82 -2.50 1.91
CA GLY A 154 10.32 -1.21 1.41
C GLY A 154 9.97 -0.05 2.34
N VAL A 155 10.04 1.18 1.82
CA VAL A 155 9.69 2.39 2.58
C VAL A 155 8.20 2.68 2.39
N ILE A 156 7.41 2.43 3.43
CA ILE A 156 5.96 2.61 3.41
C ILE A 156 5.52 3.67 4.42
N VAL A 157 4.83 4.71 3.93
CA VAL A 157 4.26 5.78 4.73
C VAL A 157 2.73 5.80 4.54
N PRO A 158 1.96 5.08 5.40
CA PRO A 158 0.53 4.95 5.21
C PRO A 158 -0.22 6.27 5.36
N LEU A 159 -1.17 6.52 4.46
CA LEU A 159 -2.12 7.61 4.61
C LEU A 159 -3.15 7.24 5.68
N VAL A 160 -3.23 8.06 6.72
CA VAL A 160 -4.15 7.88 7.84
C VAL A 160 -5.34 8.81 7.67
N GLY A 161 -6.55 8.24 7.68
CA GLY A 161 -7.80 9.00 7.66
C GLY A 161 -8.52 8.91 9.00
N ALA A 162 -8.89 10.05 9.58
CA ALA A 162 -9.66 10.14 10.81
C ALA A 162 -10.73 11.24 10.70
N LYS A 163 -11.91 11.02 11.27
CA LYS A 163 -12.98 12.04 11.37
C LYS A 163 -12.95 12.82 12.68
N THR A 164 -12.32 12.25 13.71
CA THR A 164 -12.23 12.85 15.03
C THR A 164 -10.78 12.86 15.50
N ARG A 165 -10.45 13.77 16.42
CA ARG A 165 -9.13 13.79 17.05
C ARG A 165 -8.81 12.48 17.77
N ALA A 166 -9.77 11.90 18.48
CA ALA A 166 -9.58 10.62 19.17
C ALA A 166 -9.20 9.48 18.20
N GLN A 167 -9.79 9.44 17.00
CA GLN A 167 -9.40 8.47 15.96
C GLN A 167 -7.98 8.73 15.43
N LEU A 168 -7.60 9.99 15.28
CA LEU A 168 -6.24 10.34 14.86
C LEU A 168 -5.23 9.92 15.93
N ASP A 169 -5.47 10.28 17.19
CA ASP A 169 -4.63 9.92 18.32
C ASP A 169 -4.51 8.38 18.45
N ASP A 170 -5.63 7.65 18.31
CA ASP A 170 -5.63 6.18 18.30
C ASP A 170 -4.80 5.61 17.14
N ASN A 171 -5.01 6.10 15.91
CA ASN A 171 -4.24 5.64 14.74
C ASN A 171 -2.74 5.88 14.91
N LEU A 172 -2.32 6.99 15.53
CA LEU A 172 -0.90 7.31 15.76
C LEU A 172 -0.23 6.35 16.76
N GLY A 173 -1.00 5.72 17.65
CA GLY A 173 -0.50 4.66 18.54
C GLY A 173 0.11 3.47 17.80
N CYS A 174 -0.13 3.32 16.50
CA CYS A 174 0.55 2.30 15.69
C CYS A 174 2.08 2.48 15.68
N LEU A 175 2.59 3.68 15.95
CA LEU A 175 4.04 3.99 15.98
C LEU A 175 4.73 3.53 17.27
N GLU A 176 3.96 3.17 18.30
CA GLU A 176 4.49 2.85 19.63
C GLU A 176 4.86 1.37 19.81
N PHE A 177 4.67 0.55 18.78
CA PHE A 177 4.99 -0.87 18.81
C PHE A 177 5.26 -1.42 17.41
N GLU A 178 5.89 -2.59 17.39
CA GLU A 178 6.06 -3.44 16.22
C GLU A 178 5.29 -4.74 16.40
N LEU A 179 4.93 -5.37 15.28
CA LEU A 179 4.25 -6.64 15.30
C LEU A 179 5.32 -7.72 15.32
N GLU A 180 5.28 -8.57 16.34
CA GLU A 180 6.14 -9.75 16.37
C GLU A 180 5.96 -10.61 15.09
N PRO A 181 7.01 -11.33 14.66
CA PRO A 181 6.96 -12.14 13.44
C PRO A 181 5.76 -13.09 13.38
N GLU A 182 5.36 -13.66 14.53
CA GLU A 182 4.20 -14.56 14.64
C GLU A 182 2.88 -13.84 14.32
N HIS A 183 2.65 -12.65 14.87
CA HIS A 183 1.46 -11.85 14.58
C HIS A 183 1.39 -11.49 13.10
N LYS A 184 2.53 -11.08 12.53
CA LYS A 184 2.61 -10.74 11.11
C LYS A 184 2.31 -11.95 10.22
N GLN A 185 2.86 -13.12 10.55
CA GLN A 185 2.60 -14.35 9.83
C GLN A 185 1.12 -14.75 9.86
N ARG A 186 0.46 -14.64 11.03
CA ARG A 186 -0.97 -14.93 11.17
C ARG A 186 -1.82 -14.01 10.30
N LEU A 187 -1.53 -12.71 10.32
CA LEU A 187 -2.18 -11.72 9.46
C LEU A 187 -1.93 -11.99 7.97
N ASP A 188 -0.69 -12.36 7.62
CA ASP A 188 -0.30 -12.65 6.24
C ASP A 188 -1.02 -13.88 5.68
N GLU A 189 -1.18 -14.94 6.48
CA GLU A 189 -1.91 -16.14 6.09
C GLU A 189 -3.43 -15.90 6.04
N ALA A 190 -4.00 -15.18 7.01
CA ALA A 190 -5.43 -14.84 7.00
C ALA A 190 -5.83 -13.99 5.79
N SER A 191 -4.95 -13.09 5.35
CA SER A 191 -5.20 -12.16 4.24
C SER A 191 -4.62 -12.59 2.90
N LYS A 192 -4.02 -13.77 2.81
CA LYS A 192 -3.26 -14.25 1.66
C LYS A 192 -4.02 -14.10 0.34
N ILE A 193 -3.28 -13.74 -0.71
CA ILE A 193 -3.78 -13.66 -2.08
C ILE A 193 -3.06 -14.67 -2.98
N GLN A 194 -3.74 -15.09 -4.05
CA GLN A 194 -3.08 -15.80 -5.15
C GLN A 194 -2.33 -14.80 -6.02
N LEU A 195 -1.04 -14.97 -6.24
CA LEU A 195 -0.28 -14.07 -7.10
C LEU A 195 -0.59 -14.33 -8.58
N GLY A 196 -0.86 -15.58 -8.95
CA GLY A 196 -1.14 -15.96 -10.33
C GLY A 196 0.13 -16.07 -11.18
N PHE A 197 -0.07 -16.31 -12.47
CA PHE A 197 1.03 -16.31 -13.45
C PHE A 197 1.54 -14.86 -13.69
N PRO A 198 2.85 -14.64 -13.87
CA PRO A 198 3.95 -15.62 -13.85
C PRO A 198 4.52 -15.93 -12.47
N HIS A 199 4.08 -15.26 -11.41
CA HIS A 199 4.67 -15.39 -10.07
C HIS A 199 4.67 -16.81 -9.51
N ASP A 200 3.51 -17.48 -9.58
CA ASP A 200 3.37 -18.83 -9.03
C ASP A 200 4.19 -19.84 -9.85
N PHE A 201 4.30 -19.63 -11.16
CA PHE A 201 5.16 -20.42 -12.04
C PHE A 201 6.65 -20.21 -11.71
N LEU A 202 7.08 -18.96 -11.57
CA LEU A 202 8.46 -18.63 -11.24
C LEU A 202 8.87 -19.20 -9.88
N ARG A 203 7.99 -19.13 -8.86
CA ARG A 203 8.24 -19.73 -7.54
C ARG A 203 8.48 -21.24 -7.59
N GLN A 204 7.81 -21.95 -8.49
CA GLN A 204 8.03 -23.40 -8.69
C GLN A 204 9.37 -23.69 -9.36
N MET A 205 9.85 -22.76 -10.19
CA MET A 205 11.14 -22.87 -10.87
C MET A 205 12.33 -22.42 -10.02
N MET A 206 12.10 -21.61 -8.98
CA MET A 206 13.16 -21.19 -8.07
C MET A 206 13.75 -22.43 -7.39
N PRO A 207 15.07 -22.67 -7.49
CA PRO A 207 15.70 -23.75 -6.76
C PRO A 207 15.44 -23.57 -5.25
N LYS A 208 15.11 -24.66 -4.55
CA LYS A 208 14.98 -24.65 -3.08
C LYS A 208 16.31 -24.17 -2.48
N ALA A 209 16.34 -22.91 -2.02
CA ALA A 209 17.43 -22.23 -1.33
C ALA A 209 18.85 -22.60 -1.82
N VAL A 210 19.43 -21.75 -2.68
CA VAL A 210 20.88 -21.55 -2.61
C VAL A 210 21.07 -20.55 -1.47
N GLU A 211 21.79 -20.95 -0.42
CA GLU A 211 22.22 -20.04 0.64
C GLU A 211 22.87 -18.80 0.01
N ASP A 212 22.35 -17.63 0.34
CA ASP A 212 22.84 -16.36 -0.17
C ASP A 212 24.27 -16.13 0.34
N HIS A 213 25.27 -16.41 -0.50
CA HIS A 213 26.69 -16.22 -0.17
C HIS A 213 27.17 -14.77 -0.37
N ARG A 214 26.26 -13.79 -0.40
CA ARG A 214 26.63 -12.37 -0.46
C ARG A 214 26.20 -11.63 0.81
N ALA A 215 27.05 -11.79 1.83
CA ALA A 215 27.29 -10.77 2.85
C ALA A 215 28.39 -9.80 2.38
#